data_AF-A0A4Y2HMI2-F1
#
_entry.id   AF-A0A4Y2HMI2-F1
#
_cell.length_a   1.000
_cell.length_b   1.000
_cell.length_c   1.000
_cell.angle_alpha   90.00
_cell.angle_beta   90.00
_cell.angle_gamma   90.00
#
_symmetry.space_group_name_H-M   'P 1'
#
loop_
_entity.id
_entity.type
_entity.pdbx_description
1 polymer ?
#
loop_
_entity_poly.entity_id
_entity_poly.type
_entity_poly.pdbx_seq_one_letter_code
_entity_poly.pdbx_strand_id
1 'polypeptide(L)'
;MARQGAIDNPPKTPCVMGFECAGNIEAVGEGVTDFKVDDSVVALTEYKAWAELVCVPAKYVYSLPSGMEPKEAVSMLMNYVVAYCLVFDIGNLQKGQKVLLHSAGGSV
;
A
#
# COMPACT_ATOMS: atom_id res chain seq x y z
N MET A 1 1.03 -5.38 -16.12
CA MET A 1 1.19 -4.10 -16.83
C MET A 1 2.61 -3.55 -16.72
N ALA A 2 3.06 -3.05 -15.57
CA ALA A 2 4.37 -2.39 -15.46
C ALA A 2 5.58 -3.26 -15.90
N ARG A 3 5.66 -4.52 -15.47
CA ARG A 3 6.73 -5.46 -15.91
C ARG A 3 6.78 -5.67 -17.42
N GLN A 4 5.66 -5.54 -18.13
CA GLN A 4 5.56 -5.71 -19.58
C GLN A 4 5.84 -4.40 -20.33
N GLY A 5 6.04 -3.27 -19.63
CA GLY A 5 6.11 -1.94 -20.25
C GLY A 5 4.76 -1.42 -20.75
N ALA A 6 3.66 -2.10 -20.43
CA ALA A 6 2.31 -1.73 -20.85
C ALA A 6 1.68 -0.71 -19.88
N ILE A 7 2.40 0.38 -19.63
CA ILE A 7 1.95 1.55 -18.86
C ILE A 7 2.47 2.81 -19.56
N ASP A 8 1.73 3.91 -19.44
CA ASP A 8 2.23 5.20 -19.87
C ASP A 8 3.40 5.62 -18.98
N ASN A 9 4.51 6.05 -19.58
CA ASN A 9 5.75 6.43 -18.90
C ASN A 9 6.31 5.33 -17.97
N PRO A 10 6.79 4.19 -18.52
CA PRO A 10 7.35 3.13 -17.69
C PRO A 10 8.63 3.58 -16.97
N PRO A 11 8.93 3.00 -15.79
CA PRO A 11 10.18 3.29 -15.09
C PRO A 11 11.38 2.92 -15.95
N LYS A 12 12.44 3.73 -15.90
CA LYS A 12 13.70 3.43 -16.59
C LYS A 12 14.27 2.11 -16.05
N THR A 13 14.65 1.21 -16.95
CA THR A 13 15.26 -0.08 -16.60
C THR A 13 16.79 0.04 -16.43
N PRO A 14 17.42 -0.82 -15.61
CA PRO A 14 16.80 -1.82 -14.71
C PRO A 14 16.08 -1.15 -13.53
N CYS A 15 14.96 -1.74 -13.08
CA CYS A 15 14.20 -1.25 -11.93
C CYS A 15 13.74 -2.39 -11.02
N VAL A 16 13.63 -2.10 -9.71
CA VAL A 16 13.01 -2.99 -8.72
C VAL A 16 11.53 -2.65 -8.62
N MET A 17 10.67 -3.65 -8.73
CA MET A 17 9.22 -3.49 -8.79
C MET A 17 8.56 -3.51 -7.39
N GLY A 18 7.23 -3.36 -7.36
CA GLY A 18 6.39 -3.46 -6.16
C GLY A 18 6.04 -2.11 -5.54
N PHE A 19 4.80 -1.94 -5.10
CA PHE A 19 4.25 -0.66 -4.61
C PHE A 19 3.81 -0.69 -3.15
N GLU A 20 3.90 -1.84 -2.50
CA GLU A 20 3.55 -2.00 -1.09
C GLU A 20 4.35 -3.14 -0.47
N CYS A 21 4.64 -3.01 0.82
CA CYS A 21 5.34 -4.02 1.60
C CYS A 21 4.88 -4.01 3.06
N ALA A 22 5.13 -5.11 3.74
CA ALA A 22 5.06 -5.26 5.20
C ALA A 22 6.44 -5.64 5.72
N GLY A 23 6.77 -5.17 6.92
CA GLY A 23 8.02 -5.54 7.58
C GLY A 23 8.18 -4.83 8.91
N ASN A 24 9.39 -4.92 9.46
CA ASN A 24 9.78 -4.19 10.65
C ASN A 24 10.69 -3.03 10.26
N ILE A 25 10.64 -1.95 11.03
CA ILE A 25 11.52 -0.80 10.83
C ILE A 25 12.94 -1.16 11.26
N GLU A 26 13.87 -1.17 10.30
CA GLU A 26 15.30 -1.39 10.55
C GLU A 26 16.00 -0.11 11.02
N ALA A 27 15.61 1.04 10.47
CA ALA A 27 16.20 2.34 10.79
C ALA A 27 15.20 3.48 10.56
N VAL A 28 15.36 4.57 11.30
CA VAL A 28 14.51 5.76 11.22
C VAL A 28 15.35 6.96 10.81
N GLY A 29 14.86 7.74 9.84
CA GLY A 29 15.53 8.96 9.38
C GLY A 29 15.45 10.10 10.40
N GLU A 30 16.34 11.08 10.27
CA GLU A 30 16.34 12.26 11.12
C GLU A 30 14.99 13.00 11.09
N GLY A 31 14.46 13.36 12.26
CA GLY A 31 13.20 14.10 12.41
C GLY A 31 11.91 13.26 12.33
N VAL A 32 12.00 11.95 12.07
CA VAL A 32 10.84 11.05 12.16
C VAL A 32 10.65 10.61 13.61
N THR A 33 9.49 10.92 14.19
CA THR A 33 9.18 10.66 15.61
C THR A 33 8.06 9.65 15.82
N ASP A 34 7.25 9.38 14.79
CA ASP A 34 6.04 8.55 14.88
C ASP A 34 6.34 7.04 14.87
N PHE A 35 7.61 6.69 14.64
CA PHE A 35 8.07 5.33 14.40
C PHE A 35 9.41 5.07 15.10
N LYS A 36 9.65 3.82 15.48
CA LYS A 36 10.93 3.35 16.04
C LYS A 36 11.34 2.01 15.42
N VAL A 37 12.61 1.65 15.62
CA VAL A 37 13.15 0.35 15.23
C VAL A 37 12.30 -0.78 15.84
N ASP A 38 12.15 -1.87 15.09
CA ASP A 38 11.33 -3.05 15.38
C ASP A 38 9.81 -2.85 15.33
N ASP A 39 9.30 -1.65 15.07
CA ASP A 39 7.86 -1.46 14.83
C ASP A 39 7.45 -2.26 13.57
N SER A 40 6.43 -3.12 13.71
CA SER A 40 5.80 -3.78 12.57
C SER A 40 4.86 -2.82 11.86
N VAL A 41 5.10 -2.64 10.55
CA VAL A 41 4.43 -1.65 9.72
C VAL A 41 4.08 -2.21 8.35
N VAL A 42 3.16 -1.52 7.69
CA VAL A 42 3.00 -1.58 6.24
C VAL A 42 3.37 -0.25 5.60
N ALA A 43 3.79 -0.29 4.35
CA ALA A 43 4.19 0.90 3.63
C ALA A 43 3.70 0.87 2.19
N LEU A 44 3.29 2.04 1.70
CA LEU A 44 3.07 2.32 0.28
C LEU A 44 4.34 2.94 -0.30
N THR A 45 4.84 2.39 -1.40
CA THR A 45 6.10 2.81 -2.01
C THR A 45 5.91 3.18 -3.48
N GLU A 46 6.78 4.04 -3.98
CA GLU A 46 6.90 4.29 -5.41
C GLU A 46 7.94 3.33 -6.00
N TYR A 47 7.49 2.14 -6.40
CA TYR A 47 8.36 1.02 -6.78
C TYR A 47 9.24 0.51 -5.61
N LYS A 48 10.18 -0.39 -5.90
CA LYS A 48 11.22 -0.90 -4.98
C LYS A 48 10.75 -1.77 -3.81
N ALA A 49 9.45 -2.06 -3.67
CA ALA A 49 8.96 -2.87 -2.54
C ALA A 49 9.40 -4.34 -2.60
N TRP A 50 9.72 -4.89 -3.77
CA TRP A 50 10.20 -6.27 -3.92
C TRP A 50 11.71 -6.36 -3.65
N ALA A 51 12.08 -5.98 -2.43
CA ALA A 51 13.44 -5.99 -1.91
C ALA A 51 13.41 -6.35 -0.41
N GLU A 52 14.55 -6.78 0.13
CA GLU A 52 14.68 -7.07 1.58
C GLU A 52 14.64 -5.80 2.43
N LEU A 53 15.09 -4.67 1.87
CA LEU A 53 15.09 -3.36 2.51
C LEU A 53 14.58 -2.29 1.54
N VAL A 54 13.75 -1.37 2.05
CA VAL A 54 13.23 -0.23 1.29
C VAL A 54 13.13 1.00 2.19
N CYS A 55 13.60 2.15 1.68
CA CYS A 55 13.41 3.44 2.34
C CYS A 55 12.13 4.09 1.83
N VAL A 56 11.23 4.45 2.74
CA VAL A 56 9.91 5.01 2.43
C VAL A 56 9.71 6.30 3.23
N PRO A 57 9.19 7.38 2.62
CA PRO A 57 8.80 8.56 3.38
C PRO A 57 7.79 8.20 4.48
N ALA A 58 8.03 8.68 5.71
CA ALA A 58 7.23 8.30 6.89
C ALA A 58 5.71 8.49 6.71
N LYS A 59 5.28 9.48 5.92
CA LYS A 59 3.87 9.73 5.59
C LYS A 59 3.16 8.61 4.80
N TYR A 60 3.91 7.65 4.27
CA TYR A 60 3.38 6.47 3.57
C TYR A 60 3.63 5.17 4.34
N VAL A 61 4.03 5.28 5.60
CA VAL A 61 4.21 4.16 6.52
C VAL A 61 3.05 4.18 7.51
N TYR A 62 2.50 3.01 7.82
CA TYR A 62 1.35 2.87 8.70
C TYR A 62 1.59 1.74 9.71
N SER A 63 1.32 2.02 10.98
CA SER A 63 1.38 1.01 12.05
C SER A 63 0.30 -0.03 11.86
N LEU A 64 0.60 -1.27 12.23
CA LEU A 64 -0.39 -2.35 12.23
C LEU A 64 -1.41 -2.17 13.38
N PRO A 65 -2.71 -2.39 13.13
CA PRO A 65 -3.70 -2.57 14.18
C PRO A 65 -3.31 -3.72 15.13
N SER A 66 -3.71 -3.62 16.40
CA SER A 66 -3.45 -4.68 17.38
C SER A 66 -4.05 -6.01 16.92
N GLY A 67 -3.22 -7.06 16.89
CA GLY A 67 -3.63 -8.42 16.52
C GLY A 67 -3.72 -8.69 15.02
N MET A 68 -3.36 -7.73 14.15
CA MET A 68 -3.31 -7.93 12.70
C MET A 68 -1.93 -8.44 12.28
N GLU A 69 -1.89 -9.51 11.50
CA GLU A 69 -0.63 -10.03 10.96
C GLU A 69 -0.12 -9.16 9.79
N PRO A 70 1.19 -8.93 9.65
CA PRO A 70 1.73 -8.08 8.58
C PRO A 70 1.31 -8.52 7.16
N LYS A 71 1.23 -9.85 6.94
CA LYS A 71 0.78 -10.44 5.66
C LYS A 71 -0.67 -10.10 5.33
N GLU A 72 -1.54 -9.97 6.33
CA GLU A 72 -2.96 -9.64 6.16
C GLU A 72 -3.08 -8.14 5.87
N ALA A 73 -2.37 -7.32 6.63
CA ALA A 73 -2.34 -5.88 6.45
C ALA A 73 -1.88 -5.46 5.06
N VAL A 74 -0.75 -6.01 4.56
CA VAL A 74 -0.24 -5.65 3.23
C VAL A 74 -1.16 -6.15 2.11
N SER A 75 -1.90 -7.25 2.32
CA SER A 75 -2.84 -7.76 1.32
C SER A 75 -4.06 -6.84 1.12
N MET A 76 -4.35 -5.99 2.11
CA MET A 76 -5.48 -5.08 2.12
C MET A 76 -5.11 -3.64 1.77
N LEU A 77 -3.88 -3.20 2.08
CA LEU A 77 -3.49 -1.78 2.10
C LEU A 77 -3.90 -1.00 0.85
N MET A 78 -3.31 -1.29 -0.31
CA MET A 78 -3.67 -0.58 -1.55
C MET A 78 -5.13 -0.81 -1.94
N ASN A 79 -5.59 -2.06 -1.84
CA ASN A 79 -6.91 -2.47 -2.32
C ASN A 79 -8.05 -1.74 -1.58
N TYR A 80 -7.97 -1.66 -0.25
CA TYR A 80 -8.99 -1.03 0.57
C TYR A 80 -8.94 0.49 0.48
N VAL A 81 -7.76 1.10 0.34
CA VAL A 81 -7.65 2.55 0.11
C VAL A 81 -8.34 2.90 -1.21
N VAL A 82 -8.09 2.15 -2.28
CA VAL A 82 -8.74 2.38 -3.57
C VAL A 82 -10.25 2.15 -3.49
N ALA A 83 -10.70 1.05 -2.88
CA ALA A 83 -12.12 0.76 -2.70
C ALA A 83 -12.82 1.87 -1.90
N TYR A 84 -12.21 2.33 -0.80
CA TYR A 84 -12.76 3.39 0.04
C TYR A 84 -12.91 4.69 -0.74
N CYS A 85 -11.86 5.14 -1.44
CA CYS A 85 -11.92 6.37 -2.24
C CYS A 85 -12.97 6.28 -3.36
N LEU A 86 -13.08 5.14 -4.05
CA LEU A 86 -14.10 4.96 -5.09
C LEU A 86 -15.52 5.01 -4.53
N VAL A 87 -15.76 4.36 -3.39
CA VAL A 87 -17.10 4.23 -2.83
C VAL A 87 -17.54 5.49 -2.09
N PHE A 88 -16.69 6.08 -1.28
CA PHE A 88 -17.06 7.15 -0.36
C PHE A 88 -16.62 8.54 -0.84
N ASP A 89 -15.39 8.68 -1.33
CA ASP A 89 -14.90 10.02 -1.74
C ASP A 89 -15.42 10.40 -3.14
N ILE A 90 -15.43 9.46 -4.07
CA ILE A 90 -15.87 9.67 -5.46
C ILE A 90 -17.35 9.33 -5.61
N GLY A 91 -17.75 8.14 -5.16
CA GLY A 91 -19.12 7.63 -5.29
C GLY A 91 -20.11 8.21 -4.29
N ASN A 92 -19.62 8.76 -3.17
CA ASN A 92 -20.42 9.32 -2.08
C ASN A 92 -21.57 8.38 -1.65
N LEU A 93 -21.29 7.10 -1.47
CA LEU A 93 -22.29 6.08 -1.16
C LEU A 93 -23.08 6.41 0.12
N GLN A 94 -24.40 6.39 0.01
CA GLN A 94 -25.34 6.66 1.10
C GLN A 94 -26.21 5.45 1.43
N LYS A 95 -26.78 5.46 2.64
CA LYS A 95 -27.73 4.43 3.09
C LYS A 95 -28.89 4.30 2.09
N GLY A 96 -29.17 3.06 1.68
CA GLY A 96 -30.27 2.73 0.75
C GLY A 96 -29.89 2.77 -0.72
N GLN A 97 -28.67 3.21 -1.07
CA GLN A 97 -28.15 3.11 -2.43
C GLN A 97 -27.66 1.68 -2.75
N LYS A 98 -27.51 1.39 -4.04
CA LYS A 98 -27.08 0.09 -4.56
C LYS A 98 -25.74 0.25 -5.27
N VAL A 99 -24.89 -0.76 -5.17
CA VAL A 99 -23.57 -0.82 -5.83
C VAL A 99 -23.52 -2.09 -6.68
N LEU A 100 -23.01 -1.99 -7.91
CA LEU A 100 -22.67 -3.14 -8.75
C LEU A 100 -21.15 -3.32 -8.71
N LEU A 101 -20.70 -4.49 -8.24
CA LEU A 101 -19.29 -4.85 -8.17
C LEU A 101 -18.96 -5.84 -9.30
N HIS A 102 -18.24 -5.37 -10.31
CA HIS A 102 -17.65 -6.24 -11.32
C HIS A 102 -16.41 -6.94 -10.77
N SER A 103 -16.16 -8.17 -11.22
CA SER A 103 -14.98 -8.95 -10.79
C SER A 103 -14.87 -9.10 -9.26
N ALA A 104 -15.99 -9.33 -8.57
CA ALA A 104 -16.08 -9.36 -7.10
C ALA A 104 -15.19 -10.40 -6.38
N GLY A 105 -14.57 -11.34 -7.10
CA GLY A 105 -13.55 -12.25 -6.57
C GLY A 105 -12.12 -11.70 -6.63
N GLY A 106 -11.94 -10.50 -7.19
CA GLY A 106 -10.70 -9.73 -7.14
C GLY A 106 -10.50 -9.07 -5.77
N SER A 107 -9.45 -8.27 -5.66
CA SER A 107 -9.05 -7.68 -4.36
C SER A 107 -9.69 -6.33 -4.03
N VAL A 108 -10.15 -5.57 -5.04
CA VAL A 108 -10.83 -4.27 -4.91
C VAL A 108 -12.33 -4.44 -5.01
#